data_AF-A0A954EM22-F1
#
_entry.id   AF-A0A954EM22-F1
#
_cell.length_a   1.000
_cell.length_b   1.000
_cell.length_c   1.000
_cell.angle_alpha   90.00
_cell.angle_beta   90.00
_cell.angle_gamma   90.00
#
_symmetry.space_group_name_H-M   'P 1'
#
loop_
_entity.id
_entity.type
_entity.pdbx_description
1 polymer ?
#
loop_
_entity_poly.entity_id
_entity_poly.type
_entity_poly.pdbx_seq_one_letter_code
_entity_poly.pdbx_strand_id
1 'polypeptide(L)'
;MDVLLHGYEVNQPTWFYLSSILILAVYLRFNRWWSLRNFDLLLILGASPGLLFLRETEEAWRNVGYAWLFVTSCLFLVRLLLDPLLQRRPYAGQNMNPQGLAFLCLAAFAFIMSLAITKAPPESTKRTVAEAGNLLTRTASDAPEQEKTTRPQDATGEPQEIAEAPQVAVAETPAVGTDSPEAGAKPQETLAESKEPPAAEVTPGPAAAVIAAPVGWVFDHLAARILAIIGHAAVIIGLWFVGRNLFADNSLGMGMATLYLLLPCTAYNVGEFNHVLPAALIVWAFVSYRRPIISGILLGFACGTMYFPVLLLPLWAAFYGKKGAGRFAIALVAVAVVLAGSIALTSTDSDSFVNRTFGTVDFAVLAFFDGEPTTGFWRESDFHSSYRLPIIVSYFIMLTTMTILPRRRTVETLLWQSAAAIVGAQLWLTQQGGVYLLWYLPLMLMIMFRPRLMQVSFADDPTQIPNTARSNSPEVGGLTNSRAGSHQLFR
;
A
#
# COMPACT_ATOMS: atom_id res chain seq x y z
N MET A 1 0.70 -19.90 22.88
CA MET A 1 -0.56 -19.24 23.32
C MET A 1 -1.68 -20.26 23.54
N ASP A 2 -1.37 -21.55 23.40
CA ASP A 2 -2.36 -22.62 23.27
C ASP A 2 -2.97 -23.02 24.61
N VAL A 3 -2.37 -22.66 25.74
CA VAL A 3 -2.93 -22.97 27.08
C VAL A 3 -3.98 -21.95 27.54
N LEU A 4 -3.94 -20.70 27.04
CA LEU A 4 -4.82 -19.60 27.49
C LEU A 4 -5.93 -19.23 26.50
N LEU A 5 -5.77 -19.55 25.21
CA LEU A 5 -6.70 -19.17 24.13
C LEU A 5 -7.09 -20.38 23.27
N HIS A 6 -7.36 -21.53 23.90
CA HIS A 6 -7.79 -22.73 23.19
C HIS A 6 -9.08 -22.45 22.39
N GLY A 7 -9.02 -22.58 21.06
CA GLY A 7 -10.16 -22.37 20.15
C GLY A 7 -10.50 -20.92 19.81
N TYR A 8 -9.75 -19.92 20.30
CA TYR A 8 -9.99 -18.52 19.92
C TYR A 8 -9.20 -18.15 18.66
N GLU A 9 -9.86 -18.24 17.51
CA GLU A 9 -9.34 -17.71 16.24
C GLU A 9 -10.00 -16.37 15.92
N VAL A 10 -9.19 -15.32 15.78
CA VAL A 10 -9.70 -14.05 15.27
C VAL A 10 -9.80 -14.12 13.75
N ASN A 11 -10.95 -14.58 13.29
CA ASN A 11 -11.31 -14.51 11.89
C ASN A 11 -11.47 -13.05 11.43
N GLN A 12 -11.38 -12.83 10.13
CA GLN A 12 -11.45 -11.47 9.55
C GLN A 12 -12.79 -10.75 9.77
N PRO A 13 -13.96 -11.43 9.72
CA PRO A 13 -15.23 -10.81 10.11
C PRO A 13 -15.24 -10.32 11.56
N THR A 14 -14.70 -11.10 12.51
CA THR A 14 -14.61 -10.71 13.93
C THR A 14 -13.74 -9.48 14.09
N TRP A 15 -12.59 -9.44 13.42
CA TRP A 15 -11.75 -8.24 13.39
C TRP A 15 -12.52 -7.04 12.83
N PHE A 16 -13.23 -7.22 11.71
CA PHE A 16 -14.03 -6.15 11.10
C PHE A 16 -15.06 -5.56 12.08
N TYR A 17 -15.84 -6.39 12.76
CA TYR A 17 -16.88 -5.91 13.67
C TYR A 17 -16.28 -5.23 14.91
N LEU A 18 -15.33 -5.88 15.57
CA LEU A 18 -14.71 -5.34 16.79
C LEU A 18 -13.94 -4.06 16.51
N SER A 19 -13.17 -4.02 15.43
CA SER A 19 -12.39 -2.83 15.08
C SER A 19 -13.30 -1.70 14.60
N SER A 20 -14.39 -1.97 13.88
CA SER A 20 -15.35 -0.94 13.48
C SER A 20 -16.01 -0.28 14.69
N ILE A 21 -16.46 -1.06 15.68
CA ILE A 21 -17.05 -0.53 16.91
C ILE A 21 -16.03 0.33 17.67
N LEU A 22 -14.79 -0.16 17.80
CA LEU A 22 -13.72 0.58 18.47
C LEU A 22 -13.35 1.87 17.72
N ILE A 23 -13.27 1.83 16.39
CA ILE A 23 -13.02 3.00 15.55
C ILE A 23 -14.11 4.05 15.75
N LEU A 24 -15.38 3.64 15.76
CA LEU A 24 -16.49 4.56 16.01
C LEU A 24 -16.38 5.18 17.42
N ALA A 25 -16.08 4.39 18.45
CA ALA A 25 -15.92 4.93 19.80
C ALA A 25 -14.79 5.97 19.90
N VAL A 26 -13.64 5.70 19.27
CA VAL A 26 -12.43 6.55 19.38
C VAL A 26 -12.50 7.77 18.45
N TYR A 27 -13.04 7.63 17.24
CA TYR A 27 -12.95 8.64 16.18
C TYR A 27 -14.28 9.31 15.80
N LEU A 28 -15.44 8.74 16.11
CA LEU A 28 -16.72 9.38 15.77
C LEU A 28 -17.02 10.53 16.74
N ARG A 29 -17.43 11.69 16.24
CA ARG A 29 -17.97 12.77 17.09
C ARG A 29 -19.46 12.59 17.28
N PHE A 30 -19.86 12.10 18.45
CA PHE A 30 -21.27 11.90 18.81
C PHE A 30 -22.08 13.21 18.91
N ASN A 31 -21.44 14.33 19.28
CA ASN A 31 -22.14 15.62 19.37
C ASN A 31 -22.40 16.26 17.99
N ARG A 32 -21.79 15.75 16.91
CA ARG A 32 -21.94 16.31 15.56
C ARG A 32 -21.84 15.23 14.50
N TRP A 33 -22.92 14.49 14.32
CA TRP A 33 -23.04 13.39 13.37
C TRP A 33 -22.66 13.79 11.94
N TRP A 34 -23.17 14.91 11.45
CA TRP A 34 -22.93 15.43 10.08
C TRP A 34 -21.64 16.24 9.92
N SER A 35 -20.55 15.81 10.58
CA SER A 35 -19.23 16.42 10.34
C SER A 35 -18.53 15.75 9.16
N LEU A 36 -17.75 16.52 8.39
CA LEU A 36 -16.93 15.99 7.28
C LEU A 36 -16.02 14.85 7.75
N ARG A 37 -15.47 14.96 8.97
CA ARG A 37 -14.64 13.91 9.57
C ARG A 37 -15.41 12.61 9.80
N ASN A 38 -16.63 12.68 10.32
CA ASN A 38 -17.47 11.49 10.50
C ASN A 38 -17.85 10.90 9.14
N PHE A 39 -18.16 11.73 8.14
CA PHE A 39 -18.41 11.27 6.78
C PHE A 39 -17.19 10.54 6.20
N ASP A 40 -16.00 11.14 6.30
CA ASP A 40 -14.75 10.51 5.85
C ASP A 40 -14.49 9.19 6.58
N LEU A 41 -14.73 9.13 7.90
CA LEU A 41 -14.58 7.93 8.70
C LEU A 41 -15.53 6.81 8.26
N LEU A 42 -16.81 7.14 8.10
CA LEU A 42 -17.84 6.21 7.65
C LEU A 42 -17.58 5.74 6.22
N LEU A 43 -17.07 6.62 5.35
CA LEU A 43 -16.71 6.26 3.98
C LEU A 43 -15.52 5.29 3.94
N ILE A 44 -14.50 5.49 4.78
CA ILE A 44 -13.37 4.55 4.91
C ILE A 44 -13.83 3.21 5.48
N LEU A 45 -14.65 3.20 6.53
CA LEU A 45 -15.24 1.98 7.09
C LEU A 45 -16.14 1.27 6.07
N GLY A 46 -16.89 2.04 5.27
CA GLY A 46 -17.78 1.56 4.22
C GLY A 46 -17.07 0.76 3.13
N ALA A 47 -15.76 0.92 2.94
CA ALA A 47 -15.02 0.10 1.98
C ALA A 47 -14.79 -1.35 2.47
N SER A 48 -14.85 -1.59 3.77
CA SER A 48 -14.50 -2.88 4.38
C SER A 48 -15.53 -4.00 4.13
N PRO A 49 -16.86 -3.77 4.17
CA PRO A 49 -17.85 -4.77 3.73
C PRO A 49 -17.60 -5.30 2.31
N GLY A 50 -17.20 -4.42 1.37
CA GLY A 50 -16.86 -4.82 0.01
C GLY A 50 -15.73 -5.87 -0.04
N LEU A 51 -14.72 -5.72 0.84
CA LEU A 51 -13.65 -6.71 0.98
C LEU A 51 -14.12 -8.03 1.59
N LEU A 52 -15.12 -8.01 2.48
CA LEU A 52 -15.68 -9.25 3.04
C LEU A 52 -16.45 -10.04 1.99
N PHE A 53 -17.27 -9.37 1.17
CA PHE A 53 -18.01 -10.01 0.07
C PHE A 53 -17.09 -10.68 -0.96
N LEU A 54 -15.87 -10.14 -1.15
CA LEU A 54 -14.88 -10.72 -2.05
C LEU A 54 -14.34 -12.09 -1.62
N ARG A 55 -14.50 -12.46 -0.35
CA ARG A 55 -14.03 -13.74 0.20
C ARG A 55 -15.05 -14.87 0.10
N GLU A 56 -16.30 -14.53 -0.16
CA GLU A 56 -17.34 -15.52 -0.34
C GLU A 56 -17.02 -16.39 -1.56
N THR A 57 -17.33 -17.67 -1.46
CA THR A 57 -17.08 -18.64 -2.54
C THR A 57 -18.05 -18.46 -3.70
N GLU A 58 -19.26 -17.96 -3.44
CA GLU A 58 -20.26 -17.71 -4.45
C GLU A 58 -19.90 -16.49 -5.31
N GLU A 59 -19.93 -16.65 -6.64
CA GLU A 59 -19.61 -15.59 -7.58
C GLU A 59 -20.54 -14.37 -7.47
N ALA A 60 -21.81 -14.58 -7.09
CA ALA A 60 -22.77 -13.50 -6.92
C ALA A 60 -22.33 -12.49 -5.86
N TRP A 61 -21.89 -12.96 -4.69
CA TRP A 61 -21.40 -12.10 -3.61
C TRP A 61 -20.09 -11.41 -3.99
N ARG A 62 -19.19 -12.10 -4.69
CA ARG A 62 -17.94 -11.50 -5.19
C ARG A 62 -18.22 -10.33 -6.15
N ASN A 63 -19.19 -10.47 -7.05
CA ASN A 63 -19.60 -9.40 -7.97
C ASN A 63 -20.17 -8.19 -7.22
N VAL A 64 -21.01 -8.44 -6.20
CA VAL A 64 -21.52 -7.39 -5.32
C VAL A 64 -20.36 -6.69 -4.61
N GLY A 65 -19.36 -7.43 -4.13
CA GLY A 65 -18.17 -6.86 -3.50
C GLY A 65 -17.36 -5.98 -4.45
N TYR A 66 -17.11 -6.41 -5.69
CA TYR A 66 -16.42 -5.58 -6.69
C TYR A 66 -17.21 -4.31 -7.02
N ALA A 67 -18.53 -4.41 -7.24
CA ALA A 67 -19.38 -3.26 -7.49
C ALA A 67 -19.40 -2.29 -6.30
N TRP A 68 -19.45 -2.82 -5.08
CA TRP A 68 -19.41 -2.03 -3.85
C TRP A 68 -18.10 -1.24 -3.71
N LEU A 69 -16.96 -1.89 -3.96
CA LEU A 69 -15.65 -1.26 -3.92
C LEU A 69 -15.48 -0.22 -5.02
N PHE A 70 -16.02 -0.48 -6.21
CA PHE A 70 -16.04 0.49 -7.31
C PHE A 70 -16.82 1.75 -6.94
N VAL A 71 -18.06 1.60 -6.45
CA VAL A 71 -18.89 2.72 -5.98
C VAL A 71 -18.20 3.49 -4.85
N THR A 72 -17.63 2.77 -3.87
CA THR A 72 -16.92 3.40 -2.74
C THR A 72 -15.69 4.18 -3.23
N SER A 73 -14.97 3.66 -4.22
CA SER A 73 -13.83 4.33 -4.86
C SER A 73 -14.24 5.59 -5.62
N CYS A 74 -15.38 5.56 -6.32
CA CYS A 74 -15.99 6.75 -6.93
C CYS A 74 -16.32 7.81 -5.88
N LEU A 75 -16.91 7.42 -4.74
CA LEU A 75 -17.22 8.33 -3.64
C LEU A 75 -15.94 8.92 -3.01
N PHE A 76 -14.88 8.12 -2.84
CA PHE A 76 -13.58 8.63 -2.41
C PHE A 76 -13.03 9.65 -3.39
N LEU A 77 -13.08 9.36 -4.68
CA LEU A 77 -12.58 10.25 -5.73
C LEU A 77 -13.33 11.58 -5.69
N VAL A 78 -14.67 11.56 -5.69
CA VAL A 78 -15.50 12.77 -5.58
C VAL A 78 -15.14 13.55 -4.31
N ARG A 79 -15.07 12.91 -3.14
CA ARG A 79 -14.68 13.56 -1.89
C ARG A 79 -13.30 14.22 -1.99
N LEU A 80 -12.33 13.55 -2.62
CA LEU A 80 -10.97 14.07 -2.81
C LEU A 80 -10.94 15.28 -3.75
N LEU A 81 -11.71 15.24 -4.84
CA LEU A 81 -11.86 16.36 -5.78
C LEU A 81 -12.55 17.56 -5.16
N LEU A 82 -13.40 17.34 -4.15
CA LEU A 82 -14.06 18.41 -3.37
C LEU A 82 -13.16 19.00 -2.28
N ASP A 83 -12.00 18.40 -1.95
CA ASP A 83 -11.10 18.90 -0.88
C ASP A 83 -10.69 20.37 -1.05
N PRO A 84 -10.35 20.87 -2.26
CA PRO A 84 -9.99 22.28 -2.45
C PRO A 84 -11.12 23.25 -2.09
N LEU A 85 -12.38 22.84 -2.22
CA LEU A 85 -13.56 23.67 -1.95
C LEU A 85 -13.79 23.83 -0.43
N LEU A 86 -13.24 22.93 0.39
CA LEU A 86 -13.45 22.89 1.83
C LEU A 86 -12.42 23.76 2.57
N GLN A 87 -12.75 25.05 2.72
CA GLN A 87 -11.83 26.05 3.27
C GLN A 87 -11.64 25.96 4.81
N ARG A 88 -12.64 25.47 5.55
CA ARG A 88 -12.61 25.40 7.02
C ARG A 88 -12.64 23.95 7.48
N ARG A 89 -11.59 23.51 8.18
CA ARG A 89 -11.53 22.21 8.86
C ARG A 89 -11.15 22.45 10.32
N PRO A 90 -12.14 22.68 11.21
CA PRO A 90 -11.85 22.88 12.62
C PRO A 90 -11.10 21.68 13.17
N TYR A 91 -10.07 21.95 13.97
CA TYR A 91 -9.32 20.92 14.68
C TYR A 91 -10.30 20.06 15.49
N ALA A 92 -10.24 18.75 15.29
CA ALA A 92 -11.06 17.82 16.05
C ALA A 92 -10.13 16.70 16.54
N GLY A 93 -9.84 16.72 17.85
CA GLY A 93 -9.11 15.65 18.51
C GLY A 93 -9.90 14.34 18.54
N GLN A 94 -9.20 13.25 18.87
CA GLN A 94 -9.81 11.95 19.14
C GLN A 94 -10.59 11.98 20.46
N ASN A 95 -11.51 11.04 20.66
CA ASN A 95 -12.26 10.96 21.93
C ASN A 95 -11.43 10.34 23.07
N MET A 96 -10.28 9.76 22.75
CA MET A 96 -9.34 9.17 23.71
C MET A 96 -8.13 10.07 23.90
N ASN A 97 -7.53 10.03 25.09
CA ASN A 97 -6.32 10.79 25.39
C ASN A 97 -5.10 10.28 24.58
N PRO A 98 -4.03 11.09 24.41
CA PRO A 98 -2.86 10.69 23.62
C PRO A 98 -2.13 9.45 24.16
N GLN A 99 -2.09 9.26 25.49
CA GLN A 99 -1.43 8.11 26.12
C GLN A 99 -2.16 6.81 25.84
N GLY A 100 -3.50 6.79 25.98
CA GLY A 100 -4.34 5.65 25.62
C GLY A 100 -4.27 5.35 24.13
N LEU A 101 -4.14 6.38 23.29
CA LEU A 101 -3.98 6.23 21.84
C LEU A 101 -2.65 5.58 21.47
N ALA A 102 -1.56 5.95 22.16
CA ALA A 102 -0.26 5.32 21.99
C ALA A 102 -0.28 3.84 22.42
N PHE A 103 -0.88 3.55 23.59
CA PHE A 103 -1.06 2.17 24.06
C PHE A 103 -1.88 1.35 23.06
N LEU A 104 -3.02 1.90 22.59
CA LEU A 104 -3.86 1.23 21.60
C LEU A 104 -3.14 1.01 20.27
N CYS A 105 -2.31 1.96 19.83
CA CYS A 105 -1.47 1.81 18.63
C CYS A 105 -0.51 0.62 18.77
N LEU A 106 0.20 0.54 19.91
CA LEU A 106 1.15 -0.55 20.16
C LEU A 106 0.45 -1.91 20.27
N ALA A 107 -0.69 -1.96 20.96
CA ALA A 107 -1.49 -3.18 21.08
C ALA A 107 -2.05 -3.64 19.72
N ALA A 108 -2.61 -2.72 18.93
CA ALA A 108 -3.11 -3.03 17.59
C ALA A 108 -1.99 -3.46 16.64
N PHE A 109 -0.81 -2.85 16.74
CA PHE A 109 0.37 -3.27 15.99
C PHE A 109 0.77 -4.71 16.35
N ALA A 110 0.96 -5.00 17.64
CA ALA A 110 1.33 -6.34 18.10
C ALA A 110 0.30 -7.39 17.65
N PHE A 111 -0.98 -7.05 17.71
CA PHE A 111 -2.06 -7.93 17.28
C PHE A 111 -2.04 -8.20 15.76
N ILE A 112 -1.95 -7.16 14.93
CA ILE A 112 -1.89 -7.33 13.46
C ILE A 112 -0.61 -8.06 13.04
N MET A 113 0.53 -7.75 13.67
CA MET A 113 1.76 -8.45 13.36
C MET A 113 1.72 -9.92 13.80
N SER A 114 1.05 -10.24 14.90
CA SER A 114 0.77 -11.63 15.26
C SER A 114 -0.01 -12.34 14.14
N LEU A 115 -1.05 -11.69 13.59
CA LEU A 115 -1.81 -12.22 12.45
C LEU A 115 -0.94 -12.43 11.20
N ALA A 116 0.01 -11.52 10.94
CA ALA A 116 0.97 -11.64 9.84
C ALA A 116 1.93 -12.82 10.01
N ILE A 117 2.29 -13.14 11.26
CA ILE A 117 3.21 -14.23 11.60
C ILE A 117 2.50 -15.58 11.58
N THR A 118 1.26 -15.65 12.06
CA THR A 118 0.51 -16.90 12.19
C THR A 118 -0.09 -17.37 10.88
N LYS A 119 -0.50 -16.45 9.99
CA LYS A 119 -1.02 -16.82 8.66
C LYS A 119 0.11 -17.24 7.71
N ALA A 120 -0.24 -18.10 6.75
CA ALA A 120 0.67 -18.43 5.66
C ALA A 120 1.03 -17.16 4.87
N PRO A 121 2.32 -16.93 4.55
CA PRO A 121 2.69 -15.77 3.75
C PRO A 121 2.02 -15.86 2.37
N PRO A 122 1.47 -14.75 1.84
CA PRO A 122 0.88 -14.72 0.50
C PRO A 122 1.87 -15.15 -0.58
N GLU A 123 1.36 -15.77 -1.65
CA GLU A 123 2.18 -16.27 -2.77
C GLU A 123 2.99 -15.15 -3.44
N SER A 124 2.40 -13.96 -3.63
CA SER A 124 3.12 -12.78 -4.14
C SER A 124 4.35 -12.39 -3.30
N THR A 125 4.27 -12.46 -1.97
CA THR A 125 5.42 -12.17 -1.08
C THR A 125 6.45 -13.29 -1.15
N LYS A 126 6.02 -14.55 -1.24
CA LYS A 126 6.94 -15.70 -1.42
C LYS A 126 7.73 -15.58 -2.72
N ARG A 127 7.08 -15.18 -3.82
CA ARG A 127 7.75 -14.93 -5.11
C ARG A 127 8.81 -13.84 -5.00
N THR A 128 8.50 -12.71 -4.37
CA THR A 128 9.49 -11.64 -4.14
C THR A 128 10.69 -12.13 -3.33
N VAL A 129 10.46 -12.95 -2.30
CA VAL A 129 11.55 -13.52 -1.49
C VAL A 129 12.37 -14.54 -2.29
N ALA A 130 11.72 -15.38 -3.09
CA ALA A 130 12.40 -16.35 -3.95
C ALA A 130 13.24 -15.66 -5.04
N GLU A 131 12.69 -14.62 -5.67
CA GLU A 131 13.41 -13.77 -6.62
C GLU A 131 14.61 -13.10 -5.95
N ALA A 132 14.42 -12.57 -4.75
CA ALA A 132 15.50 -11.97 -3.96
C ALA A 132 16.60 -12.99 -3.59
N GLY A 133 16.24 -14.22 -3.27
CA GLY A 133 17.19 -15.32 -3.04
C GLY A 133 18.02 -15.61 -4.30
N ASN A 134 17.39 -15.64 -5.47
CA ASN A 134 18.08 -15.83 -6.75
C ASN A 134 19.09 -14.71 -7.06
N LEU A 135 18.82 -13.45 -6.64
CA LEU A 135 19.78 -12.35 -6.77
C LEU A 135 21.06 -12.60 -5.95
N LEU A 136 20.92 -13.21 -4.77
CA LEU A 136 22.03 -13.43 -3.84
C LEU A 136 22.88 -14.65 -4.24
N THR A 137 22.24 -15.77 -4.58
CA THR A 137 22.95 -17.02 -4.90
C THR A 137 23.83 -16.89 -6.15
N ARG A 138 23.41 -16.09 -7.14
CA ARG A 138 24.19 -15.87 -8.37
C ARG A 138 25.45 -15.03 -8.14
N THR A 139 25.43 -14.10 -7.18
CA THR A 139 26.60 -13.29 -6.80
C THR A 139 27.69 -14.14 -6.12
N ALA A 140 27.33 -15.28 -5.53
CA ALA A 140 28.28 -16.21 -4.92
C ALA A 140 28.93 -17.18 -5.93
N SER A 141 28.39 -17.30 -7.14
CA SER A 141 28.89 -18.22 -8.17
C SER A 141 29.96 -17.60 -9.09
N ASP A 142 30.33 -16.32 -8.90
CA ASP A 142 31.38 -15.62 -9.65
C ASP A 142 32.77 -15.67 -8.96
N ALA A 143 32.98 -16.54 -7.98
CA ALA A 143 34.34 -16.97 -7.60
C ALA A 143 34.77 -18.07 -8.59
N PRO A 144 35.95 -17.99 -9.23
CA PRO A 144 36.32 -18.91 -10.29
C PRO A 144 36.29 -20.34 -9.74
N GLU A 145 35.35 -21.15 -10.22
CA GLU A 145 35.37 -22.58 -10.02
C GLU A 145 36.69 -23.10 -10.58
N GLN A 146 37.55 -23.61 -9.69
CA GLN A 146 38.62 -24.48 -10.11
C GLN A 146 37.98 -25.69 -10.79
N GLU A 147 38.09 -25.65 -12.11
CA GLU A 147 38.00 -26.75 -13.05
C GLU A 147 38.42 -28.07 -12.40
N LYS A 148 37.43 -28.88 -11.98
CA LYS A 148 37.70 -30.28 -11.65
C LYS A 148 37.77 -31.03 -12.97
N THR A 149 38.94 -30.93 -13.60
CA THR A 149 39.37 -31.70 -14.76
C THR A 149 39.05 -33.18 -14.52
N THR A 150 38.09 -33.72 -15.27
CA THR A 150 37.90 -35.16 -15.35
C THR A 150 38.82 -35.67 -16.46
N ARG A 151 39.82 -36.49 -16.11
CA ARG A 151 40.53 -37.36 -17.07
C ARG A 151 40.47 -38.83 -16.61
N PRO A 152 40.50 -39.78 -17.56
CA PRO A 152 40.03 -41.15 -17.38
C PRO A 152 41.17 -42.17 -17.21
N GLN A 153 40.77 -43.45 -17.03
CA GLN A 153 41.53 -44.72 -16.93
C GLN A 153 41.77 -45.13 -15.46
N ASP A 154 41.39 -46.33 -15.00
CA ASP A 154 41.72 -47.63 -15.58
C ASP A 154 40.60 -48.68 -15.55
N ALA A 155 40.70 -49.58 -16.53
CA ALA A 155 39.92 -50.77 -16.76
C ALA A 155 40.30 -51.93 -15.82
N THR A 156 39.34 -52.80 -15.51
CA THR A 156 39.55 -54.26 -15.56
C THR A 156 38.21 -55.01 -15.48
N GLY A 157 37.97 -55.90 -16.47
CA GLY A 157 37.12 -57.09 -16.29
C GLY A 157 35.75 -57.12 -16.96
N GLU A 158 35.74 -57.34 -18.28
CA GLU A 158 34.67 -57.88 -19.14
C GLU A 158 34.19 -59.32 -18.75
N PRO A 159 33.21 -59.98 -19.43
CA PRO A 159 32.06 -59.49 -20.25
C PRO A 159 30.77 -60.38 -20.17
N GLN A 160 29.77 -60.03 -21.03
CA GLN A 160 28.66 -60.84 -21.60
C GLN A 160 27.39 -60.98 -20.73
N GLU A 161 26.17 -60.83 -21.23
CA GLU A 161 25.65 -61.25 -22.54
C GLU A 161 24.39 -60.46 -22.96
N ILE A 162 24.14 -60.50 -24.28
CA ILE A 162 23.18 -59.76 -25.12
C ILE A 162 21.83 -60.49 -25.18
N ALA A 163 20.71 -59.75 -25.27
CA ALA A 163 19.51 -60.05 -26.10
C ALA A 163 18.36 -59.07 -25.76
N GLU A 164 18.04 -58.11 -26.65
CA GLU A 164 16.92 -58.17 -27.62
C GLU A 164 15.54 -57.81 -27.04
N ALA A 165 14.95 -56.74 -27.60
CA ALA A 165 13.54 -56.35 -27.48
C ALA A 165 12.70 -57.12 -28.55
N PRO A 166 11.47 -56.74 -28.96
CA PRO A 166 10.31 -56.08 -28.32
C PRO A 166 8.94 -56.76 -28.69
N GLN A 167 7.86 -56.71 -27.89
CA GLN A 167 6.46 -56.91 -28.37
C GLN A 167 5.46 -56.15 -27.47
N VAL A 168 4.77 -55.08 -27.94
CA VAL A 168 3.49 -55.00 -28.70
C VAL A 168 2.23 -55.34 -27.87
N ALA A 169 1.43 -54.27 -27.64
CA ALA A 169 -0.03 -54.11 -27.54
C ALA A 169 -0.94 -55.22 -26.98
N VAL A 170 -1.94 -54.84 -26.18
CA VAL A 170 -3.38 -54.82 -26.57
C VAL A 170 -4.22 -54.27 -25.41
N ALA A 171 -5.20 -53.44 -25.76
CA ALA A 171 -6.22 -52.86 -24.91
C ALA A 171 -7.42 -53.81 -24.76
N GLU A 172 -8.06 -53.83 -23.59
CA GLU A 172 -9.48 -54.24 -23.45
C GLU A 172 -10.08 -53.70 -22.13
N THR A 173 -11.28 -53.13 -22.24
CA THR A 173 -12.25 -52.76 -21.18
C THR A 173 -13.60 -53.29 -21.66
N PRO A 174 -14.70 -53.32 -20.86
CA PRO A 174 -14.89 -53.38 -19.41
C PRO A 174 -15.83 -54.54 -19.00
N ALA A 175 -15.98 -54.82 -17.69
CA ALA A 175 -17.07 -55.66 -17.19
C ALA A 175 -17.74 -55.05 -15.96
N VAL A 176 -19.07 -54.91 -16.07
CA VAL A 176 -20.04 -54.46 -15.06
C VAL A 176 -20.29 -55.60 -14.07
N GLY A 177 -20.39 -55.27 -12.78
CA GLY A 177 -20.81 -56.20 -11.72
C GLY A 177 -21.24 -55.42 -10.48
N THR A 178 -22.54 -55.42 -10.22
CA THR A 178 -23.25 -54.88 -9.07
C THR A 178 -22.91 -55.64 -7.79
N ASP A 179 -22.76 -54.93 -6.66
CA ASP A 179 -23.46 -55.21 -5.39
C ASP A 179 -22.97 -54.29 -4.25
N SER A 180 -23.92 -53.73 -3.52
CA SER A 180 -23.78 -53.17 -2.16
C SER A 180 -24.78 -53.91 -1.27
N PRO A 181 -24.49 -54.13 0.02
CA PRO A 181 -24.91 -53.11 1.00
C PRO A 181 -23.97 -52.91 2.22
N GLU A 182 -24.02 -51.66 2.71
CA GLU A 182 -23.90 -51.14 4.10
C GLU A 182 -23.01 -51.83 5.15
N ALA A 183 -22.01 -51.09 5.67
CA ALA A 183 -21.96 -50.65 7.08
C ALA A 183 -20.67 -49.88 7.42
N GLY A 184 -20.79 -48.69 8.04
CA GLY A 184 -19.73 -48.12 8.90
C GLY A 184 -19.09 -46.79 8.49
N ALA A 185 -19.87 -45.74 8.18
CA ALA A 185 -19.32 -44.39 8.04
C ALA A 185 -19.25 -43.66 9.39
N LYS A 186 -18.04 -43.49 9.92
CA LYS A 186 -17.72 -42.45 10.92
C LYS A 186 -17.82 -41.07 10.23
N PRO A 187 -18.38 -40.03 10.87
CA PRO A 187 -18.27 -38.68 10.32
C PRO A 187 -16.82 -38.19 10.45
N GLN A 188 -16.04 -38.30 9.37
CA GLN A 188 -14.89 -37.44 9.19
C GLN A 188 -15.44 -36.10 8.69
N GLU A 189 -15.58 -35.14 9.60
CA GLU A 189 -15.57 -33.72 9.25
C GLU A 189 -14.22 -33.42 8.59
N THR A 190 -14.13 -33.65 7.28
CA THR A 190 -13.17 -32.96 6.45
C THR A 190 -13.53 -31.49 6.52
N LEU A 191 -12.85 -30.74 7.40
CA LEU A 191 -12.70 -29.30 7.26
C LEU A 191 -12.25 -29.07 5.82
N ALA A 192 -13.18 -28.59 5.00
CA ALA A 192 -12.86 -28.01 3.72
C ALA A 192 -11.99 -26.79 4.02
N GLU A 193 -10.68 -27.00 3.96
CA GLU A 193 -9.70 -25.93 3.82
C GLU A 193 -10.20 -25.06 2.68
N SER A 194 -10.69 -23.87 3.05
CA SER A 194 -11.19 -22.87 2.12
C SER A 194 -10.02 -22.47 1.24
N LYS A 195 -9.85 -23.20 0.13
CA LYS A 195 -8.89 -22.88 -0.92
C LYS A 195 -9.28 -21.51 -1.44
N GLU A 196 -8.52 -20.50 -1.01
CA GLU A 196 -8.65 -19.13 -1.51
C GLU A 196 -8.74 -19.21 -3.04
N PRO A 197 -9.77 -18.59 -3.67
CA PRO A 197 -9.84 -18.56 -5.12
C PRO A 197 -8.53 -17.95 -5.65
N PRO A 198 -8.00 -18.42 -6.78
CA PRO A 198 -6.71 -17.95 -7.29
C PRO A 198 -6.83 -16.46 -7.53
N ALA A 199 -6.24 -15.67 -6.63
CA ALA A 199 -6.08 -14.25 -6.83
C ALA A 199 -5.25 -14.12 -8.12
N ALA A 200 -5.79 -13.48 -9.15
CA ALA A 200 -4.94 -12.97 -10.22
C ALA A 200 -4.01 -11.95 -9.56
N GLU A 201 -2.78 -12.39 -9.29
CA GLU A 201 -1.82 -11.66 -8.47
C GLU A 201 -1.17 -10.55 -9.30
N VAL A 202 -1.08 -9.35 -8.73
CA VAL A 202 -0.25 -8.30 -9.32
C VAL A 202 1.21 -8.73 -9.21
N THR A 203 1.88 -8.84 -10.35
CA THR A 203 3.29 -9.21 -10.39
C THR A 203 4.12 -8.10 -9.72
N PRO A 204 4.88 -8.41 -8.65
CA PRO A 204 5.73 -7.42 -8.00
C PRO A 204 6.80 -6.92 -8.96
N GLY A 205 7.09 -5.63 -8.91
CA GLY A 205 8.14 -5.02 -9.72
C GLY A 205 9.55 -5.34 -9.18
N PRO A 206 10.59 -5.17 -10.02
CA PRO A 206 11.96 -5.57 -9.70
C PRO A 206 12.55 -4.88 -8.47
N ALA A 207 12.09 -3.68 -8.12
CA ALA A 207 12.57 -3.02 -6.91
C ALA A 207 12.14 -3.74 -5.62
N ALA A 208 11.01 -4.47 -5.65
CA ALA A 208 10.57 -5.23 -4.48
C ALA A 208 11.58 -6.32 -4.13
N ALA A 209 12.12 -7.03 -5.14
CA ALA A 209 13.15 -8.04 -4.95
C ALA A 209 14.48 -7.44 -4.45
N VAL A 210 14.91 -6.32 -5.04
CA VAL A 210 16.14 -5.60 -4.62
C VAL A 210 16.04 -5.12 -3.17
N ILE A 211 14.88 -4.60 -2.75
CA ILE A 211 14.63 -4.15 -1.38
C ILE A 211 14.51 -5.35 -0.41
N ALA A 212 13.98 -6.48 -0.88
CA ALA A 212 13.81 -7.69 -0.09
C ALA A 212 15.12 -8.47 0.13
N ALA A 213 16.09 -8.38 -0.79
CA ALA A 213 17.32 -9.17 -0.78
C ALA A 213 18.10 -9.13 0.54
N PRO A 214 18.36 -7.97 1.18
CA PRO A 214 19.06 -7.96 2.46
C PRO A 214 18.34 -8.72 3.57
N VAL A 215 17.00 -8.74 3.56
CA VAL A 215 16.20 -9.44 4.57
C VAL A 215 16.12 -10.93 4.26
N GLY A 216 16.01 -11.31 2.99
CA GLY A 216 16.10 -12.69 2.53
C GLY A 216 17.38 -13.35 3.02
N TRP A 217 18.53 -12.71 2.78
CA TRP A 217 19.85 -13.19 3.18
C TRP A 217 19.98 -13.48 4.68
N VAL A 218 19.39 -12.64 5.53
CA VAL A 218 19.49 -12.80 6.99
C VAL A 218 18.45 -13.78 7.53
N PHE A 219 17.30 -13.91 6.85
CA PHE A 219 16.13 -14.59 7.40
C PHE A 219 15.39 -15.45 6.36
N ASP A 220 16.05 -16.42 5.72
CA ASP A 220 15.48 -17.22 4.61
C ASP A 220 14.02 -17.69 4.81
N HIS A 221 13.70 -18.33 5.95
CA HIS A 221 12.35 -18.86 6.20
C HIS A 221 11.36 -17.85 6.80
N LEU A 222 11.83 -16.70 7.28
CA LEU A 222 11.01 -15.67 7.94
C LEU A 222 10.94 -14.36 7.16
N ALA A 223 11.68 -14.24 6.05
CA ALA A 223 11.85 -13.01 5.30
C ALA A 223 10.50 -12.42 4.86
N ALA A 224 9.59 -13.25 4.33
CA ALA A 224 8.26 -12.81 3.92
C ALA A 224 7.49 -12.13 5.07
N ARG A 225 7.54 -12.71 6.27
CA ARG A 225 6.85 -12.20 7.47
C ARG A 225 7.52 -10.92 7.98
N ILE A 226 8.85 -10.92 8.05
CA ILE A 226 9.64 -9.76 8.53
C ILE A 226 9.46 -8.56 7.59
N LEU A 227 9.46 -8.78 6.28
CA LEU A 227 9.24 -7.74 5.27
C LEU A 227 7.87 -7.09 5.41
N ALA A 228 6.81 -7.87 5.60
CA ALA A 228 5.47 -7.35 5.85
C ALA A 228 5.43 -6.50 7.13
N ILE A 229 6.03 -6.98 8.24
CA ILE A 229 6.11 -6.26 9.52
C ILE A 229 6.84 -4.93 9.36
N ILE A 230 8.00 -4.94 8.69
CA ILE A 230 8.79 -3.73 8.40
C ILE A 230 7.99 -2.75 7.53
N GLY A 231 7.27 -3.24 6.53
CA GLY A 231 6.42 -2.42 5.66
C GLY A 231 5.34 -1.67 6.45
N HIS A 232 4.59 -2.38 7.31
CA HIS A 232 3.57 -1.76 8.15
C HIS A 232 4.18 -0.80 9.18
N ALA A 233 5.29 -1.16 9.83
CA ALA A 233 6.01 -0.28 10.74
C ALA A 233 6.46 1.03 10.05
N ALA A 234 6.96 0.92 8.82
CA ALA A 234 7.37 2.07 8.03
C ALA A 234 6.20 3.01 7.71
N VAL A 235 5.00 2.50 7.41
CA VAL A 235 3.79 3.31 7.22
C VAL A 235 3.40 4.05 8.50
N ILE A 236 3.37 3.36 9.64
CA ILE A 236 2.95 3.90 10.95
C ILE A 236 3.91 5.00 11.40
N ILE A 237 5.22 4.74 11.36
CA ILE A 237 6.25 5.71 11.70
C ILE A 237 6.17 6.90 10.73
N GLY A 238 5.97 6.64 9.44
CA GLY A 238 5.78 7.66 8.42
C GLY A 238 4.57 8.57 8.69
N LEU A 239 3.41 7.99 9.03
CA LEU A 239 2.20 8.74 9.39
C LEU A 239 2.40 9.60 10.65
N TRP A 240 3.10 9.07 11.65
CA TRP A 240 3.46 9.83 12.85
C TRP A 240 4.37 11.03 12.52
N PHE A 241 5.39 10.83 11.70
CA PHE A 241 6.26 11.91 11.23
C PHE A 241 5.53 12.92 10.34
N VAL A 242 4.56 12.51 9.53
CA VAL A 242 3.72 13.46 8.80
C VAL A 242 2.91 14.33 9.77
N GLY A 243 2.29 13.75 10.80
CA GLY A 243 1.60 14.52 11.83
C GLY A 243 2.51 15.57 12.49
N ARG A 244 3.73 15.16 12.84
CA ARG A 244 4.75 16.05 13.42
C ARG A 244 5.24 17.13 12.45
N ASN A 245 5.64 16.75 11.24
CA ASN A 245 6.36 17.62 10.31
C ASN A 245 5.43 18.47 9.44
N LEU A 246 4.27 17.93 9.05
CA LEU A 246 3.33 18.59 8.15
C LEU A 246 2.20 19.29 8.92
N PHE A 247 1.69 18.68 10.00
CA PHE A 247 0.56 19.23 10.77
C PHE A 247 0.97 19.86 12.11
N ALA A 248 2.25 19.80 12.48
CA ALA A 248 2.79 20.31 13.75
C ALA A 248 2.09 19.74 15.01
N ASP A 249 1.46 18.56 14.91
CA ASP A 249 0.76 17.92 16.01
C ASP A 249 1.04 16.41 16.03
N ASN A 250 1.76 15.98 17.06
CA ASN A 250 2.10 14.57 17.28
C ASN A 250 0.86 13.71 17.59
N SER A 251 -0.17 14.29 18.21
CA SER A 251 -1.39 13.57 18.56
C SER A 251 -2.21 13.19 17.33
N LEU A 252 -2.26 14.06 16.32
CA LEU A 252 -2.84 13.74 15.01
C LEU A 252 -2.04 12.65 14.30
N GLY A 253 -0.71 12.71 14.37
CA GLY A 253 0.18 11.67 13.86
C GLY A 253 -0.13 10.30 14.46
N MET A 254 -0.25 10.22 15.79
CA MET A 254 -0.65 8.99 16.48
C MET A 254 -2.06 8.55 16.09
N GLY A 255 -3.02 9.47 15.95
CA GLY A 255 -4.37 9.13 15.51
C GLY A 255 -4.43 8.53 14.11
N MET A 256 -3.64 9.05 13.16
CA MET A 256 -3.55 8.46 11.83
C MET A 256 -2.95 7.04 11.88
N ALA A 257 -1.86 6.87 12.64
CA ALA A 257 -1.18 5.60 12.80
C ALA A 257 -2.07 4.52 13.46
N THR A 258 -2.76 4.88 14.56
CA THR A 258 -3.70 3.99 15.23
C THR A 258 -4.89 3.65 14.32
N LEU A 259 -5.47 4.64 13.61
CA LEU A 259 -6.58 4.35 12.70
C LEU A 259 -6.15 3.43 11.55
N TYR A 260 -4.97 3.65 10.96
CA TYR A 260 -4.41 2.75 9.94
C TYR A 260 -4.40 1.29 10.42
N LEU A 261 -3.89 1.05 11.62
CA LEU A 261 -3.86 -0.28 12.22
C LEU A 261 -5.25 -0.84 12.50
N LEU A 262 -6.18 -0.04 13.04
CA LEU A 262 -7.50 -0.58 13.38
C LEU A 262 -8.34 -0.91 12.13
N LEU A 263 -8.05 -0.31 10.98
CA LEU A 263 -8.89 -0.45 9.81
C LEU A 263 -9.00 -1.90 9.32
N PRO A 264 -10.21 -2.43 9.09
CA PRO A 264 -10.38 -3.82 8.66
C PRO A 264 -9.67 -4.15 7.34
N CYS A 265 -9.53 -3.16 6.46
CA CYS A 265 -8.81 -3.34 5.20
C CYS A 265 -7.31 -3.57 5.38
N THR A 266 -6.66 -3.08 6.45
CA THR A 266 -5.25 -3.41 6.70
C THR A 266 -5.09 -4.86 7.15
N ALA A 267 -6.04 -5.37 7.92
CA ALA A 267 -6.12 -6.79 8.29
C ALA A 267 -6.44 -7.73 7.11
N TYR A 268 -6.95 -7.18 6.00
CA TYR A 268 -7.28 -7.96 4.80
C TYR A 268 -6.01 -8.51 4.13
N ASN A 269 -5.00 -7.66 3.90
CA ASN A 269 -3.75 -7.98 3.18
C ASN A 269 -2.48 -7.71 4.02
N VAL A 270 -2.48 -8.13 5.31
CA VAL A 270 -1.35 -7.85 6.22
C VAL A 270 -0.03 -8.45 5.75
N GLY A 271 -0.07 -9.67 5.19
CA GLY A 271 1.14 -10.41 4.78
C GLY A 271 1.69 -9.98 3.42
N GLU A 272 1.00 -9.10 2.71
CA GLU A 272 1.35 -8.71 1.34
C GLU A 272 2.31 -7.53 1.33
N PHE A 273 3.60 -7.83 1.47
CA PHE A 273 4.66 -6.84 1.43
C PHE A 273 4.60 -5.95 0.17
N ASN A 274 4.29 -6.55 -0.98
CA ASN A 274 4.24 -5.88 -2.28
C ASN A 274 3.15 -4.79 -2.34
N HIS A 275 2.06 -4.91 -1.57
CA HIS A 275 1.00 -3.91 -1.54
C HIS A 275 1.26 -2.81 -0.49
N VAL A 276 1.98 -3.12 0.59
CA VAL A 276 2.29 -2.16 1.68
C VAL A 276 3.50 -1.28 1.33
N LEU A 277 4.53 -1.86 0.71
CA LEU A 277 5.80 -1.17 0.44
C LEU A 277 5.65 0.11 -0.41
N PRO A 278 4.93 0.13 -1.55
CA PRO A 278 4.76 1.34 -2.33
C PRO A 278 4.08 2.44 -1.52
N ALA A 279 3.07 2.09 -0.72
CA ALA A 279 2.39 3.03 0.15
C ALA A 279 3.34 3.60 1.22
N ALA A 280 4.19 2.77 1.83
CA ALA A 280 5.21 3.22 2.78
C ALA A 280 6.20 4.20 2.13
N LEU A 281 6.71 3.88 0.94
CA LEU A 281 7.64 4.74 0.21
C LEU A 281 7.02 6.10 -0.15
N ILE A 282 5.75 6.11 -0.58
CA ILE A 282 5.02 7.36 -0.87
C ILE A 282 4.83 8.19 0.42
N VAL A 283 4.48 7.55 1.54
CA VAL A 283 4.36 8.24 2.85
C VAL A 283 5.69 8.91 3.22
N TRP A 284 6.80 8.18 3.11
CA TRP A 284 8.13 8.73 3.39
C TRP A 284 8.57 9.79 2.36
N ALA A 285 8.11 9.70 1.12
CA ALA A 285 8.31 10.76 0.12
C ALA A 285 7.61 12.06 0.56
N PHE A 286 6.41 11.96 1.15
CA PHE A 286 5.72 13.09 1.79
C PHE A 286 6.42 13.58 3.06
N VAL A 287 6.97 12.71 3.91
CA VAL A 287 7.78 13.14 5.07
C VAL A 287 8.99 13.98 4.63
N SER A 288 9.60 13.59 3.51
CA SER A 288 10.81 14.20 2.96
C SER A 288 10.54 15.23 1.85
N TYR A 289 9.29 15.70 1.69
CA TYR A 289 8.86 16.53 0.54
C TYR A 289 9.73 17.76 0.26
N ARG A 290 10.38 18.33 1.28
CA ARG A 290 11.27 19.50 1.14
C ARG A 290 12.58 19.20 0.40
N ARG A 291 12.96 17.92 0.29
CA ARG A 291 14.21 17.47 -0.34
C ARG A 291 13.89 16.69 -1.64
N PRO A 292 13.92 17.33 -2.82
CA PRO A 292 13.46 16.72 -4.07
C PRO A 292 14.23 15.45 -4.46
N ILE A 293 15.51 15.34 -4.09
CA ILE A 293 16.33 14.16 -4.36
C ILE A 293 15.81 12.96 -3.54
N ILE A 294 15.55 13.14 -2.24
CA ILE A 294 15.11 12.04 -1.36
C ILE A 294 13.71 11.58 -1.77
N SER A 295 12.77 12.50 -2.00
CA SER A 295 11.44 12.15 -2.49
C SER A 295 11.48 11.50 -3.87
N GLY A 296 12.40 11.93 -4.76
CA GLY A 296 12.62 11.31 -6.06
C GLY A 296 13.15 9.88 -5.97
N ILE A 297 14.11 9.62 -5.06
CA ILE A 297 14.61 8.27 -4.82
C ILE A 297 13.48 7.36 -4.30
N LEU A 298 12.75 7.80 -3.27
CA LEU A 298 11.66 7.02 -2.66
C LEU A 298 10.53 6.74 -3.66
N LEU A 299 10.13 7.75 -4.44
CA LEU A 299 9.09 7.57 -5.44
C LEU A 299 9.58 6.74 -6.64
N GLY A 300 10.86 6.82 -7.00
CA GLY A 300 11.49 5.96 -7.99
C GLY A 300 11.47 4.50 -7.59
N PHE A 301 11.83 4.20 -6.33
CA PHE A 301 11.68 2.85 -5.78
C PHE A 301 10.22 2.41 -5.75
N ALA A 302 9.28 3.29 -5.40
CA ALA A 302 7.85 2.97 -5.42
C ALA A 302 7.35 2.63 -6.84
N CYS A 303 7.83 3.33 -7.87
CA CYS A 303 7.54 3.01 -9.27
C CYS A 303 8.15 1.67 -9.70
N GLY A 304 9.30 1.32 -9.14
CA GLY A 304 9.94 0.04 -9.39
C GLY A 304 9.31 -1.13 -8.63
N THR A 305 8.51 -0.88 -7.59
CA THR A 305 7.79 -1.94 -6.86
C THR A 305 6.42 -2.22 -7.45
N MET A 306 5.71 -1.17 -7.91
CA MET A 306 4.41 -1.26 -8.59
C MET A 306 4.30 -0.15 -9.64
N TYR A 307 3.45 -0.32 -10.66
CA TYR A 307 3.35 0.66 -11.76
C TYR A 307 2.55 1.93 -11.40
N PHE A 308 1.58 1.86 -10.48
CA PHE A 308 0.68 2.99 -10.21
C PHE A 308 1.37 4.28 -9.72
N PRO A 309 2.50 4.26 -8.95
CA PRO A 309 3.19 5.48 -8.52
C PRO A 309 3.80 6.27 -9.68
N VAL A 310 3.96 5.66 -10.88
CA VAL A 310 4.40 6.37 -12.09
C VAL A 310 3.44 7.51 -12.44
N LEU A 311 2.14 7.32 -12.16
CA LEU A 311 1.10 8.34 -12.40
C LEU A 311 1.26 9.57 -11.50
N LEU A 312 2.05 9.47 -10.42
CA LEU A 312 2.35 10.57 -9.51
C LEU A 312 3.51 11.44 -10.00
N LEU A 313 4.42 10.91 -10.81
CA LEU A 313 5.60 11.63 -11.30
C LEU A 313 5.30 13.00 -11.92
N PRO A 314 4.30 13.17 -12.81
CA PRO A 314 3.98 14.49 -13.37
C PRO A 314 3.51 15.49 -12.30
N LEU A 315 2.72 15.03 -11.32
CA LEU A 315 2.23 15.88 -10.22
C LEU A 315 3.38 16.36 -9.33
N TRP A 316 4.30 15.47 -8.99
CA TRP A 316 5.46 15.77 -8.15
C TRP A 316 6.48 16.67 -8.88
N ALA A 317 6.73 16.41 -10.16
CA ALA A 317 7.56 17.28 -10.99
C ALA A 317 6.97 18.70 -11.09
N ALA A 318 5.66 18.81 -11.29
CA ALA A 318 4.97 20.09 -11.32
C ALA A 318 4.99 20.81 -9.95
N PHE A 319 4.91 20.07 -8.84
CA PHE A 319 5.02 20.62 -7.48
C PHE A 319 6.40 21.26 -7.21
N TYR A 320 7.49 20.60 -7.62
CA TYR A 320 8.84 21.12 -7.40
C TYR A 320 9.24 22.30 -8.29
N GLY A 321 8.50 22.52 -9.39
CA GLY A 321 8.75 23.60 -10.34
C GLY A 321 10.10 23.48 -11.06
N LYS A 322 10.46 24.50 -11.86
CA LYS A 322 11.59 24.42 -12.81
C LYS A 322 12.94 24.03 -12.18
N LYS A 323 13.27 24.56 -10.99
CA LYS A 323 14.57 24.31 -10.34
C LYS A 323 14.60 23.00 -9.55
N GLY A 324 13.49 22.63 -8.91
CA GLY A 324 13.42 21.40 -8.11
C GLY A 324 13.15 20.15 -8.94
N ALA A 325 12.38 20.28 -10.03
CA ALA A 325 12.02 19.17 -10.90
C ALA A 325 13.24 18.50 -11.55
N GLY A 326 14.28 19.27 -11.92
CA GLY A 326 15.51 18.69 -12.46
C GLY A 326 16.22 17.77 -11.47
N ARG A 327 16.33 18.18 -10.19
CA ARG A 327 16.95 17.37 -9.13
C ARG A 327 16.14 16.11 -8.84
N PHE A 328 14.81 16.23 -8.86
CA PHE A 328 13.88 15.13 -8.70
C PHE A 328 13.98 14.14 -9.88
N ALA A 329 14.05 14.63 -11.12
CA ALA A 329 14.20 13.82 -12.31
C ALA A 329 15.55 13.06 -12.33
N ILE A 330 16.65 13.72 -11.96
CA ILE A 330 17.96 13.06 -11.82
C ILE A 330 17.90 11.91 -10.82
N ALA A 331 17.24 12.11 -9.68
CA ALA A 331 17.05 11.06 -8.67
C ALA A 331 16.24 9.87 -9.21
N LEU A 332 15.15 10.13 -9.94
CA LEU A 332 14.34 9.08 -10.58
C LEU A 332 15.15 8.28 -11.62
N VAL A 333 15.88 8.98 -12.49
CA VAL A 333 16.72 8.34 -13.51
C VAL A 333 17.83 7.52 -12.85
N ALA A 334 18.47 8.04 -11.80
CA ALA A 334 19.48 7.29 -11.06
C ALA A 334 18.92 5.98 -10.47
N VAL A 335 17.74 6.03 -9.85
CA VAL A 335 17.09 4.80 -9.34
C VAL A 335 16.72 3.85 -10.47
N ALA A 336 16.15 4.36 -11.57
CA ALA A 336 15.82 3.53 -12.74
C ALA A 336 17.07 2.83 -13.32
N VAL A 337 18.20 3.54 -13.42
CA VAL A 337 19.48 2.97 -13.87
C VAL A 337 20.01 1.93 -12.90
N VAL A 338 19.91 2.16 -11.58
CA VAL A 338 20.33 1.17 -10.57
C VAL A 338 19.47 -0.08 -10.63
N LEU A 339 18.15 0.06 -10.75
CA LEU A 339 17.23 -1.07 -10.88
C LEU A 339 17.46 -1.83 -12.18
N ALA A 340 17.55 -1.13 -13.32
CA ALA A 340 17.85 -1.75 -14.61
C ALA A 340 19.22 -2.43 -14.60
N GLY A 341 20.24 -1.81 -13.99
CA GLY A 341 21.56 -2.40 -13.82
C GLY A 341 21.52 -3.66 -12.94
N SER A 342 20.78 -3.65 -11.84
CA SER A 342 20.58 -4.83 -10.99
C SER A 342 19.90 -5.97 -11.75
N ILE A 343 18.90 -5.67 -12.59
CA ILE A 343 18.24 -6.69 -13.43
C ILE A 343 19.20 -7.18 -14.50
N ALA A 344 19.93 -6.29 -15.17
CA ALA A 344 20.89 -6.62 -16.22
C ALA A 344 22.02 -7.55 -15.72
N LEU A 345 22.51 -7.30 -14.50
CA LEU A 345 23.52 -8.15 -13.86
C LEU A 345 22.97 -9.52 -13.43
N THR A 346 21.64 -9.66 -13.32
CA THR A 346 21.00 -10.91 -12.87
C THR A 346 20.25 -11.66 -13.97
N SER A 347 20.07 -11.04 -15.15
CA SER A 347 19.50 -11.65 -16.35
C SER A 347 20.57 -12.42 -17.12
N THR A 348 20.27 -13.66 -17.47
CA THR A 348 21.12 -14.51 -18.33
C THR A 348 21.05 -14.11 -19.80
N ASP A 349 19.89 -13.63 -20.23
CA ASP A 349 19.58 -13.31 -21.62
C ASP A 349 18.90 -11.95 -21.76
N SER A 350 19.06 -11.36 -22.94
CA SER A 350 18.37 -10.11 -23.31
C SER A 350 16.84 -10.23 -23.22
N ASP A 351 16.27 -11.39 -23.57
CA ASP A 351 14.84 -11.66 -23.44
C ASP A 351 14.40 -11.73 -21.97
N SER A 352 15.22 -12.36 -21.12
CA SER A 352 14.95 -12.41 -19.66
C SER A 352 15.05 -11.03 -19.01
N PHE A 353 15.94 -10.17 -19.50
CA PHE A 353 16.05 -8.77 -19.08
C PHE A 353 14.82 -7.96 -19.49
N VAL A 354 14.39 -8.07 -20.75
CA VAL A 354 13.21 -7.36 -21.25
C VAL A 354 11.95 -7.84 -20.52
N ASN A 355 11.80 -9.15 -20.30
CA ASN A 355 10.64 -9.68 -19.62
C ASN A 355 10.59 -9.29 -18.13
N ARG A 356 11.73 -9.23 -17.43
CA ARG A 356 11.77 -8.73 -16.03
C ARG A 356 11.60 -7.22 -15.91
N THR A 357 12.11 -6.46 -16.87
CA THR A 357 12.07 -4.98 -16.83
C THR A 357 10.74 -4.42 -17.34
N PHE A 358 10.19 -5.01 -18.40
CA PHE A 358 9.01 -4.53 -19.11
C PHE A 358 7.85 -5.53 -19.14
N GLY A 359 8.09 -6.84 -18.95
CA GLY A 359 7.02 -7.85 -18.87
C GLY A 359 6.18 -7.78 -17.58
N THR A 360 6.63 -7.04 -16.56
CA THR A 360 5.78 -6.61 -15.43
C THR A 360 4.77 -5.54 -15.81
N VAL A 361 5.03 -4.79 -16.88
CA VAL A 361 4.07 -3.88 -17.50
C VAL A 361 3.38 -4.65 -18.62
N ASP A 362 2.43 -5.50 -18.24
CA ASP A 362 1.64 -6.19 -19.23
C ASP A 362 0.75 -5.15 -19.93
N PHE A 363 1.24 -4.61 -21.05
CA PHE A 363 0.50 -3.64 -21.85
C PHE A 363 -0.78 -4.26 -22.39
N ALA A 364 -0.97 -5.59 -22.34
CA ALA A 364 -2.25 -6.25 -22.61
C ALA A 364 -3.31 -5.96 -21.54
N VAL A 365 -2.91 -5.76 -20.27
CA VAL A 365 -3.80 -5.34 -19.16
C VAL A 365 -4.24 -3.87 -19.33
N LEU A 366 -3.39 -3.07 -19.98
CA LEU A 366 -3.71 -1.73 -20.48
C LEU A 366 -4.40 -1.75 -21.85
N ALA A 367 -4.24 -2.82 -22.63
CA ALA A 367 -4.77 -2.95 -23.97
C ALA A 367 -6.28 -3.14 -23.90
N PHE A 368 -6.92 -2.55 -24.89
CA PHE A 368 -8.35 -2.32 -24.93
C PHE A 368 -9.13 -3.50 -25.51
N PHE A 369 -8.46 -4.60 -25.84
CA PHE A 369 -9.02 -5.74 -26.57
C PHE A 369 -8.40 -7.05 -26.11
N ASP A 370 -9.29 -8.01 -25.80
CA ASP A 370 -9.10 -9.44 -25.59
C ASP A 370 -7.83 -9.87 -24.84
N GLY A 371 -7.97 -10.03 -23.54
CA GLY A 371 -7.03 -10.78 -22.70
C GLY A 371 -7.81 -11.53 -21.62
N GLU A 372 -7.40 -12.79 -21.38
CA GLU A 372 -7.81 -13.75 -20.32
C GLU A 372 -8.86 -13.26 -19.30
N PRO A 373 -9.88 -14.07 -18.93
CA PRO A 373 -10.97 -13.68 -18.04
C PRO A 373 -10.45 -12.98 -16.77
N THR A 374 -10.53 -11.65 -16.78
CA THR A 374 -9.98 -10.84 -15.70
C THR A 374 -10.87 -10.94 -14.47
N THR A 375 -10.26 -11.02 -13.28
CA THR A 375 -10.99 -10.96 -12.02
C THR A 375 -11.12 -9.50 -11.58
N GLY A 376 -12.36 -9.01 -11.45
CA GLY A 376 -12.60 -7.62 -11.07
C GLY A 376 -13.97 -7.10 -11.51
N PHE A 377 -14.21 -5.81 -11.27
CA PHE A 377 -15.44 -5.12 -11.67
C PHE A 377 -15.64 -5.13 -13.20
N TRP A 378 -14.56 -5.06 -13.97
CA TRP A 378 -14.57 -4.99 -15.43
C TRP A 378 -14.57 -6.38 -16.12
N ARG A 379 -14.89 -7.47 -15.39
CA ARG A 379 -14.93 -8.83 -15.96
C ARG A 379 -15.91 -8.90 -17.13
N GLU A 380 -15.49 -9.61 -18.17
CA GLU A 380 -16.18 -9.68 -19.44
C GLU A 380 -17.40 -10.63 -19.35
N SER A 381 -18.59 -10.04 -19.26
CA SER A 381 -19.82 -10.67 -19.74
C SER A 381 -20.28 -9.87 -20.97
N ASP A 382 -19.82 -10.30 -22.14
CA ASP A 382 -20.21 -9.98 -23.52
C ASP A 382 -20.34 -8.53 -24.03
N PHE A 383 -20.44 -7.47 -23.21
CA PHE A 383 -20.70 -6.10 -23.73
C PHE A 383 -20.05 -4.92 -22.99
N HIS A 384 -19.09 -5.13 -22.08
CA HIS A 384 -18.68 -4.08 -21.11
C HIS A 384 -17.28 -3.45 -21.26
N SER A 385 -16.39 -3.95 -22.13
CA SER A 385 -15.03 -3.39 -22.29
C SER A 385 -15.03 -1.93 -22.77
N SER A 386 -15.97 -1.55 -23.65
CA SER A 386 -16.03 -0.18 -24.21
C SER A 386 -16.39 0.91 -23.18
N TYR A 387 -17.12 0.59 -22.10
CA TYR A 387 -17.49 1.57 -21.06
C TYR A 387 -16.31 1.99 -20.18
N ARG A 388 -15.20 1.24 -20.21
CA ARG A 388 -13.96 1.58 -19.53
C ARG A 388 -13.23 2.75 -20.20
N LEU A 389 -13.32 2.87 -21.53
CA LEU A 389 -12.63 3.89 -22.32
C LEU A 389 -12.92 5.32 -21.85
N PRO A 390 -14.20 5.74 -21.68
CA PRO A 390 -14.50 7.07 -21.15
C PRO A 390 -13.91 7.34 -19.76
N ILE A 391 -13.82 6.32 -18.89
CA ILE A 391 -13.27 6.47 -17.54
C ILE A 391 -11.75 6.68 -17.60
N ILE A 392 -11.04 5.93 -18.46
CA ILE A 392 -9.61 6.11 -18.70
C ILE A 392 -9.34 7.51 -19.25
N VAL A 393 -10.09 7.93 -20.27
CA VAL A 393 -9.97 9.27 -20.88
C VAL A 393 -10.23 10.35 -19.83
N SER A 394 -11.31 10.22 -19.05
CA SER A 394 -11.64 11.15 -17.97
C SER A 394 -10.55 11.20 -16.90
N TYR A 395 -9.95 10.06 -16.56
CA TYR A 395 -8.83 9.97 -15.62
C TYR A 395 -7.60 10.74 -16.12
N PHE A 396 -7.20 10.57 -17.38
CA PHE A 396 -6.04 11.29 -17.93
C PHE A 396 -6.32 12.79 -18.13
N ILE A 397 -7.56 13.17 -18.49
CA ILE A 397 -7.99 14.57 -18.49
C ILE A 397 -7.89 15.15 -17.07
N MET A 398 -8.39 14.43 -16.07
CA MET A 398 -8.29 14.81 -14.66
C MET A 398 -6.83 14.97 -14.23
N LEU A 399 -5.97 13.99 -14.51
CA LEU A 399 -4.54 14.01 -14.15
C LEU A 399 -3.81 15.19 -14.82
N THR A 400 -4.07 15.42 -16.10
CA THR A 400 -3.49 16.55 -16.86
C THR A 400 -3.96 17.89 -16.29
N THR A 401 -5.26 18.01 -16.00
CA THR A 401 -5.85 19.22 -15.41
C THR A 401 -5.25 19.50 -14.04
N MET A 402 -5.13 18.49 -13.17
CA MET A 402 -4.48 18.61 -11.87
C MET A 402 -2.99 18.95 -11.97
N THR A 403 -2.31 18.44 -13.01
CA THR A 403 -0.89 18.69 -13.22
C THR A 403 -0.64 20.12 -13.70
N ILE A 404 -1.46 20.68 -14.59
CA ILE A 404 -1.18 21.97 -15.24
C ILE A 404 -1.87 23.15 -14.53
N LEU A 405 -3.14 23.01 -14.15
CA LEU A 405 -4.02 24.12 -13.75
C LEU A 405 -3.69 24.80 -12.40
N PRO A 406 -3.16 24.11 -11.35
CA PRO A 406 -2.99 24.75 -10.05
C PRO A 406 -1.98 25.91 -10.08
N ARG A 407 -2.48 27.12 -9.79
CA ARG A 407 -1.71 28.37 -9.76
C ARG A 407 -0.82 28.51 -8.51
N ARG A 408 -1.17 27.83 -7.42
CA ARG A 408 -0.35 27.71 -6.20
C ARG A 408 -0.06 26.24 -5.93
N ARG A 409 1.23 25.89 -5.78
CA ARG A 409 1.68 24.53 -5.50
C ARG A 409 2.02 24.41 -4.02
N THR A 410 1.03 24.04 -3.21
CA THR A 410 1.23 23.71 -1.79
C THR A 410 1.32 22.21 -1.62
N VAL A 411 1.95 21.75 -0.52
CA VAL A 411 2.04 20.32 -0.16
C VAL A 411 0.65 19.72 -0.02
N GLU A 412 -0.28 20.53 0.50
CA GLU A 412 -1.68 20.16 0.63
C GLU A 412 -2.32 19.86 -0.71
N THR A 413 -1.99 20.66 -1.73
CA THR A 413 -2.47 20.46 -3.10
C THR A 413 -1.90 19.17 -3.68
N LEU A 414 -0.59 18.94 -3.49
CA LEU A 414 0.06 17.69 -3.90
C LEU A 414 -0.55 16.46 -3.22
N LEU A 415 -0.91 16.58 -1.94
CA LEU A 415 -1.44 15.48 -1.14
C LEU A 415 -2.78 14.97 -1.68
N TRP A 416 -3.76 15.86 -1.86
CA TRP A 416 -5.08 15.45 -2.37
C TRP A 416 -5.01 15.02 -3.85
N GLN A 417 -4.16 15.65 -4.67
CA GLN A 417 -3.95 15.24 -6.06
C GLN A 417 -3.31 13.87 -6.16
N SER A 418 -2.33 13.57 -5.31
CA SER A 418 -1.69 12.24 -5.28
C SER A 418 -2.68 11.17 -4.83
N ALA A 419 -3.46 11.43 -3.78
CA ALA A 419 -4.52 10.51 -3.34
C ALA A 419 -5.58 10.30 -4.43
N ALA A 420 -6.04 11.38 -5.08
CA ALA A 420 -7.04 11.32 -6.15
C ALA A 420 -6.51 10.59 -7.38
N ALA A 421 -5.23 10.75 -7.72
CA ALA A 421 -4.60 10.04 -8.83
C ALA A 421 -4.53 8.52 -8.55
N ILE A 422 -4.21 8.09 -7.33
CA ILE A 422 -4.18 6.66 -6.98
C ILE A 422 -5.59 6.08 -6.93
N VAL A 423 -6.53 6.75 -6.27
CA VAL A 423 -7.94 6.30 -6.20
C VAL A 423 -8.57 6.28 -7.59
N GLY A 424 -8.34 7.30 -8.41
CA GLY A 424 -8.84 7.35 -9.77
C GLY A 424 -8.25 6.25 -10.67
N ALA A 425 -6.99 5.84 -10.43
CA ALA A 425 -6.38 4.73 -11.14
C ALA A 425 -7.14 3.42 -10.91
N GLN A 426 -7.58 3.17 -9.66
CA GLN A 426 -8.35 1.96 -9.30
C GLN A 426 -9.65 1.79 -10.11
N LEU A 427 -10.25 2.88 -10.57
CA LEU A 427 -11.53 2.82 -11.30
C LEU A 427 -11.38 2.23 -12.70
N TRP A 428 -10.20 2.26 -13.30
CA TRP A 428 -9.99 1.75 -14.65
C TRP A 428 -9.04 0.56 -14.75
N LEU A 429 -8.49 0.10 -13.61
CA LEU A 429 -7.74 -1.15 -13.53
C LEU A 429 -8.68 -2.36 -13.74
N THR A 430 -8.31 -3.26 -14.64
CA THR A 430 -9.06 -4.47 -14.97
C THR A 430 -8.94 -5.52 -13.87
N GLN A 431 -7.72 -5.73 -13.38
CA GLN A 431 -7.45 -6.68 -12.31
C GLN A 431 -7.73 -6.05 -10.94
N GLN A 432 -8.73 -6.60 -10.25
CA GLN A 432 -9.12 -6.26 -8.88
C GLN A 432 -9.24 -4.74 -8.61
N GLY A 433 -9.76 -3.98 -9.58
CA GLY A 433 -9.99 -2.54 -9.43
C GLY A 433 -10.83 -2.23 -8.18
N GLY A 434 -10.29 -1.40 -7.29
CA GLY A 434 -10.95 -1.01 -6.04
C GLY A 434 -10.64 -1.90 -4.83
N VAL A 435 -9.90 -3.01 -4.99
CA VAL A 435 -9.50 -3.90 -3.88
C VAL A 435 -8.25 -3.39 -3.16
N TYR A 436 -7.36 -2.68 -3.87
CA TYR A 436 -6.06 -2.25 -3.35
C TYR A 436 -6.15 -0.96 -2.50
N LEU A 437 -6.94 -1.00 -1.42
CA LEU A 437 -7.13 0.13 -0.52
C LEU A 437 -5.81 0.61 0.11
N LEU A 438 -4.89 -0.31 0.41
CA LEU A 438 -3.62 -0.01 1.07
C LEU A 438 -2.76 1.00 0.30
N TRP A 439 -2.89 1.07 -1.03
CA TRP A 439 -2.08 1.96 -1.86
C TRP A 439 -2.35 3.44 -1.58
N TYR A 440 -3.61 3.79 -1.33
CA TYR A 440 -4.02 5.18 -1.08
C TYR A 440 -4.47 5.44 0.35
N LEU A 441 -4.66 4.39 1.17
CA LEU A 441 -5.17 4.52 2.53
C LEU A 441 -4.34 5.49 3.40
N PRO A 442 -2.99 5.40 3.46
CA PRO A 442 -2.22 6.34 4.27
C PRO A 442 -2.42 7.81 3.83
N LEU A 443 -2.52 8.06 2.53
CA LEU A 443 -2.77 9.40 2.00
C LEU A 443 -4.18 9.89 2.30
N MET A 444 -5.17 9.01 2.22
CA MET A 444 -6.55 9.28 2.64
C MET A 444 -6.62 9.69 4.12
N LEU A 445 -5.87 9.00 4.99
CA LEU A 445 -5.77 9.32 6.41
C LEU A 445 -5.12 10.69 6.63
N MET A 446 -4.03 11.00 5.91
CA MET A 446 -3.43 12.34 5.97
C MET A 446 -4.41 13.45 5.60
N ILE A 447 -5.24 13.24 4.57
CA ILE A 447 -6.25 14.22 4.14
C ILE A 447 -7.40 14.31 5.16
N MET A 448 -7.81 13.19 5.73
CA MET A 448 -8.86 13.14 6.76
C MET A 448 -8.46 13.89 8.04
N PHE A 449 -7.23 13.72 8.53
CA PHE A 449 -6.75 14.33 9.78
C PHE A 449 -6.15 15.73 9.62
N ARG A 450 -6.11 16.26 8.39
CA ARG A 450 -5.54 17.58 8.11
C ARG A 450 -6.32 18.70 8.82
N PRO A 451 -5.66 19.50 9.68
CA PRO A 451 -6.27 20.69 10.26
C PRO A 451 -6.32 21.83 9.22
N ARG A 452 -7.39 22.63 9.18
CA ARG A 452 -7.40 23.95 8.52
C ARG A 452 -8.02 24.99 9.43
N LEU A 453 -7.16 25.77 10.06
CA LEU A 453 -7.50 27.07 10.65
C LEU A 453 -6.49 28.09 10.10
N MET A 454 -7.00 29.15 9.46
CA MET A 454 -6.24 30.28 8.88
C MET A 454 -5.53 31.12 9.96
N GLN A 455 -4.65 30.53 10.76
CA GLN A 455 -3.93 31.23 11.84
C GLN A 455 -2.41 31.12 11.77
N VAL A 456 -1.86 30.71 10.63
CA VAL A 456 -0.46 31.00 10.31
C VAL A 456 -0.45 31.79 9.00
N SER A 457 -0.55 33.11 9.14
CA SER A 457 -0.09 34.04 8.11
C SER A 457 1.35 33.65 7.77
N PHE A 458 1.63 33.44 6.49
CA PHE A 458 2.94 33.10 5.96
C PHE A 458 3.97 34.17 6.35
N ALA A 459 4.71 33.95 7.42
CA ALA A 459 6.08 34.41 7.52
C ALA A 459 6.94 33.25 6.99
N ASP A 460 7.05 33.15 5.67
CA ASP A 460 8.11 32.42 4.96
C ASP A 460 7.82 32.53 3.45
N ASP A 461 7.94 33.74 2.93
CA ASP A 461 8.41 33.90 1.57
C ASP A 461 9.94 33.77 1.61
N PRO A 462 10.56 32.75 0.99
CA PRO A 462 12.02 32.59 1.01
C PRO A 462 12.79 33.74 0.32
N THR A 463 12.08 34.72 -0.25
CA THR A 463 12.65 35.94 -0.83
C THR A 463 12.52 37.20 0.03
N GLN A 464 11.94 37.13 1.24
CA GLN A 464 11.89 38.29 2.13
C GLN A 464 12.95 38.20 3.23
N ILE A 465 13.97 39.06 3.11
CA ILE A 465 14.91 39.37 4.19
C ILE A 465 14.07 39.86 5.39
N PRO A 466 14.31 39.39 6.63
CA PRO A 466 13.58 39.87 7.79
C PRO A 466 13.89 41.36 7.96
N ASN A 467 12.91 42.22 7.66
CA ASN A 467 12.96 43.60 8.11
C ASN A 467 12.84 43.55 9.63
N THR A 468 13.97 43.76 10.30
CA THR A 468 14.04 44.01 11.73
C THR A 468 13.07 45.13 12.04
N ALA A 469 12.01 44.80 12.79
CA ALA A 469 11.10 45.79 13.34
C ALA A 469 11.91 46.67 14.30
N ARG A 470 12.32 47.86 13.83
CA ARG A 470 12.70 48.97 14.69
C ARG A 470 11.48 49.34 15.52
N SER A 471 11.50 48.99 16.80
CA SER A 471 10.59 49.57 17.79
C SER A 471 11.00 51.03 18.01
N ASN A 472 10.47 51.94 17.20
CA ASN A 472 10.48 53.36 17.52
C ASN A 472 9.39 53.60 18.57
N SER A 473 9.76 53.55 19.85
CA SER A 473 8.97 54.12 20.93
C SER A 473 9.00 55.65 20.79
N PRO A 474 7.86 56.36 20.78
CA PRO A 474 7.89 57.80 20.93
C PRO A 474 8.09 58.14 22.42
N GLU A 475 9.16 58.88 22.68
CA GLU A 475 9.34 59.64 23.92
C GLU A 475 8.11 60.51 24.19
N VAL A 476 7.50 60.36 25.36
CA VAL A 476 6.69 61.41 25.97
C VAL A 476 7.26 61.65 27.37
N GLY A 477 7.91 62.80 27.50
CA GLY A 477 8.50 63.26 28.74
C GLY A 477 7.46 63.67 29.78
N GLY A 478 7.88 63.53 31.04
CA GLY A 478 7.56 64.36 32.20
C GLY A 478 6.10 64.76 32.45
N LEU A 479 5.54 64.31 33.58
CA LEU A 479 5.29 65.17 34.76
C LEU A 479 4.60 64.36 35.88
N THR A 480 5.32 64.28 37.00
CA THR A 480 4.87 64.23 38.40
C THR A 480 3.36 64.21 38.69
N ASN A 481 2.87 63.24 39.48
CA ASN A 481 2.41 63.55 40.84
C ASN A 481 2.15 62.32 41.72
N SER A 482 2.50 62.50 43.00
CA SER A 482 2.31 61.62 44.14
C SER A 482 0.86 61.63 44.63
N ARG A 483 0.29 60.47 45.02
CA ARG A 483 -0.32 60.29 46.35
C ARG A 483 -0.93 58.89 46.58
N ALA A 484 -0.70 58.43 47.81
CA ALA A 484 -1.33 57.31 48.49
C ALA A 484 -2.80 57.55 48.85
N GLY A 485 -3.51 56.46 49.18
CA GLY A 485 -4.84 56.42 49.81
C GLY A 485 -5.75 55.44 49.06
N SER A 486 -5.99 54.21 49.53
CA SER A 486 -6.77 53.79 50.71
C SER A 486 -8.09 53.12 50.28
N HIS A 487 -8.21 51.84 50.66
CA HIS A 487 -9.40 51.18 51.22
C HIS A 487 -10.70 50.94 50.41
N GLN A 488 -11.14 49.67 50.52
CA GLN A 488 -12.53 49.15 50.59
C GLN A 488 -13.34 49.12 49.28
N LEU A 489 -14.32 48.25 49.04
CA LEU A 489 -14.88 46.98 49.55
C LEU A 489 -16.03 46.63 48.56
N PHE A 490 -16.41 45.35 48.46
CA PHE A 490 -17.70 44.84 47.95
C PHE A 490 -18.17 45.22 46.53
N ARG A 491 -18.18 44.26 45.60
CA ARG A 491 -19.33 43.36 45.34
C ARG A 491 -18.95 42.21 44.41
#